data_AF-A1SJX8-F1
#
_entry.id   AF-A1SJX8-F1
#
_cell.length_a   1.000
_cell.length_b   1.000
_cell.length_c   1.000
_cell.angle_alpha   90.00
_cell.angle_beta   90.00
_cell.angle_gamma   90.00
#
_symmetry.space_group_name_H-M   'P 1'
#
loop_
_entity.id
_entity.type
_entity.pdbx_description
1 polymer ?
#
loop_
_entity_poly.entity_id
_entity_poly.type
_entity_poly.pdbx_seq_one_letter_code
_entity_poly.pdbx_strand_id
1 'polypeptide(L)'
;MTTRYDHPRAHRVADAVRSPAADVVPHPALDQPVEAAAPDRAGLDRVVFGVTAAIAVAFLVWGFVSTSTLASASSDALGWTMTNTGWLFVLTASGFVVFVLWLALSRFGNIPLGRDDEEPEFRTVSWVAMMFSAGMGIGLMFYGVSEPLTHYVAPPPGTGAEGNPQAVQHAMATTLFHWTLHPWAIYAVVGLAIAYGVYRKGRLQLISAAFEPLLGRHAKGGWGRVIDMLAIFATLFGSAASLGLGALQIQSGLEIVGGLGEVGNGVLVGIITVLTVAFVLSAVSGVAKGIQWLSNINMVLAIALAAFVFVLGPTVFILNLVPTSIGSFVQDLPMMAARTSAEGSETSTWLQSWTVFYWAWWLSWTPFVGMFIARISRGRTIRQFVSGVLLVPSLVSLVWFCIFGGAAIDLQRSGTDLAGASGVESQLFGTLEAYPLATVASMVVMLLVAIFFVSGADAASIVMGTLSERGTQEPSRATVVFWGVATGAVAAVMLLVGGDQALTGLQTITIVAALPFVVVMVGLAVALVRDLRTDPLMVRRRYAAEAVEQAVIAGVTEHGDDFVLAVDRDPQA
;
A
#
# COMPACT_ATOMS: atom_id res chain seq x y z
N MET A 1 -51.56 3.73 17.65
CA MET A 1 -52.26 4.86 17.00
C MET A 1 -51.20 5.82 16.50
N THR A 2 -51.42 6.47 15.35
CA THR A 2 -50.54 7.36 14.54
C THR A 2 -49.39 6.67 13.78
N THR A 3 -49.60 6.13 12.57
CA THR A 3 -49.79 6.72 11.20
C THR A 3 -48.49 6.72 10.40
N ARG A 4 -48.33 5.67 9.56
CA ARG A 4 -47.37 5.63 8.45
C ARG A 4 -47.88 6.54 7.33
N TYR A 5 -47.02 7.42 6.83
CA TYR A 5 -47.23 8.12 5.57
C TYR A 5 -46.97 7.15 4.41
N ASP A 6 -48.03 6.71 3.74
CA ASP A 6 -47.92 6.02 2.45
C ASP A 6 -47.65 7.05 1.35
N HIS A 7 -46.50 6.95 0.70
CA HIS A 7 -46.18 7.72 -0.50
C HIS A 7 -46.81 7.06 -1.74
N PRO A 8 -47.75 7.72 -2.45
CA PRO A 8 -48.49 7.10 -3.57
C PRO A 8 -47.70 6.94 -4.89
N ARG A 9 -46.36 6.96 -4.87
CA ARG A 9 -45.53 6.87 -6.08
C ARG A 9 -44.77 5.55 -6.26
N ALA A 10 -44.78 4.66 -5.27
CA ALA A 10 -44.10 3.36 -5.36
C ALA A 10 -44.85 2.30 -6.19
N HIS A 11 -46.16 2.48 -6.43
CA HIS A 11 -46.97 1.46 -7.11
C HIS A 11 -46.92 1.48 -8.64
N ARG A 12 -46.43 2.55 -9.30
CA ARG A 12 -46.37 2.59 -10.78
C ARG A 12 -45.13 1.93 -11.40
N VAL A 13 -44.12 1.59 -10.60
CA VAL A 13 -42.94 0.85 -11.10
C VAL A 13 -43.13 -0.66 -10.98
N ALA A 14 -43.88 -1.11 -9.97
CA ALA A 14 -44.14 -2.53 -9.74
C ALA A 14 -45.07 -3.16 -10.82
N ASP A 15 -45.99 -2.38 -11.38
CA ASP A 15 -46.94 -2.87 -12.40
C ASP A 15 -46.37 -2.84 -13.83
N ALA A 16 -45.20 -2.23 -14.05
CA ALA A 16 -44.51 -2.26 -15.35
C ALA A 16 -43.68 -3.54 -15.57
N VAL A 17 -43.55 -4.41 -14.55
CA VAL A 17 -42.76 -5.66 -14.59
C VAL A 17 -43.67 -6.88 -14.42
N ARG A 18 -44.77 -6.93 -15.18
CA ARG A 18 -45.54 -8.15 -15.38
C ARG A 18 -45.65 -8.47 -16.87
N SER A 19 -44.52 -8.87 -17.43
CA SER A 19 -44.44 -9.69 -18.65
C SER A 19 -43.68 -10.97 -18.28
N PRO A 20 -44.02 -12.14 -18.84
CA PRO A 20 -43.35 -13.40 -18.52
C PRO A 20 -41.91 -13.34 -19.07
N ALA A 21 -40.98 -12.84 -18.25
CA ALA A 21 -39.60 -12.58 -18.60
C ALA A 21 -38.68 -13.27 -17.59
N ALA A 22 -38.72 -14.60 -17.55
CA ALA A 22 -37.65 -15.37 -16.93
C ALA A 22 -36.38 -15.42 -17.82
N ASP A 23 -36.49 -14.96 -19.08
CA ASP A 23 -35.43 -15.05 -20.11
C ASP A 23 -35.01 -13.70 -20.71
N VAL A 24 -35.39 -12.55 -20.13
CA VAL A 24 -34.88 -11.25 -20.61
C VAL A 24 -33.46 -11.09 -20.10
N VAL A 25 -32.48 -11.34 -20.96
CA VAL A 25 -31.09 -10.96 -20.71
C VAL A 25 -31.04 -9.43 -20.62
N PRO A 26 -30.85 -8.86 -19.43
CA PRO A 26 -30.93 -7.42 -19.25
C PRO A 26 -29.78 -6.70 -19.99
N HIS A 27 -30.08 -5.58 -20.64
CA HIS A 27 -29.19 -4.93 -21.61
C HIS A 27 -27.83 -4.56 -20.97
N PRO A 28 -26.68 -4.85 -21.61
CA PRO A 28 -25.34 -4.66 -21.02
C PRO A 28 -24.96 -3.20 -20.74
N ALA A 29 -25.76 -2.24 -21.19
CA ALA A 29 -25.60 -0.81 -20.90
C ALA A 29 -26.25 -0.37 -19.58
N LEU A 30 -27.07 -1.23 -18.98
CA LEU A 30 -27.73 -0.96 -17.70
C LEU A 30 -26.86 -1.50 -16.57
N ASP A 31 -26.64 -0.65 -15.56
CA ASP A 31 -26.10 -1.10 -14.30
C ASP A 31 -27.17 -1.94 -13.59
N GLN A 32 -26.78 -3.13 -13.15
CA GLN A 32 -27.69 -4.09 -12.56
C GLN A 32 -27.28 -4.40 -11.13
N PRO A 33 -28.25 -4.67 -10.25
CA PRO A 33 -27.93 -5.12 -8.91
C PRO A 33 -27.21 -6.47 -9.00
N VAL A 34 -25.88 -6.44 -8.85
CA VAL A 34 -25.09 -7.65 -8.68
C VAL A 34 -25.23 -8.09 -7.22
N GLU A 35 -25.69 -9.32 -7.01
CA GLU A 35 -25.68 -9.93 -5.68
C GLU A 35 -24.23 -10.19 -5.27
N ALA A 36 -23.88 -9.85 -4.03
CA ALA A 36 -22.53 -10.09 -3.54
C ALA A 36 -22.26 -11.60 -3.55
N ALA A 37 -21.21 -12.03 -4.25
CA ALA A 37 -20.80 -13.41 -4.32
C ALA A 37 -20.51 -13.92 -2.90
N ALA A 38 -21.26 -14.92 -2.47
CA ALA A 38 -20.91 -15.69 -1.29
C ALA A 38 -19.93 -16.80 -1.70
N PRO A 39 -18.95 -17.16 -0.86
CA PRO A 39 -18.10 -18.30 -1.15
C PRO A 39 -18.93 -19.58 -1.16
N ASP A 40 -18.74 -20.44 -2.16
CA ASP A 40 -19.44 -21.74 -2.30
C ASP A 40 -19.29 -22.64 -1.06
N ARG A 41 -18.25 -22.41 -0.26
CA ARG A 41 -17.97 -23.09 1.01
C ARG A 41 -17.39 -22.09 2.00
N ALA A 42 -17.92 -22.08 3.22
CA ALA A 42 -17.36 -21.32 4.32
C ALA A 42 -16.10 -21.98 4.91
N GLY A 43 -15.19 -21.17 5.43
CA GLY A 43 -14.02 -21.60 6.18
C GLY A 43 -12.73 -21.79 5.35
N LEU A 44 -11.74 -22.40 5.99
CA LEU A 44 -10.36 -22.49 5.52
C LEU A 44 -10.23 -23.15 4.13
N ASP A 45 -9.55 -22.48 3.20
CA ASP A 45 -9.01 -23.14 2.02
C ASP A 45 -7.77 -23.93 2.43
N ARG A 46 -7.98 -25.23 2.70
CA ARG A 46 -6.92 -26.16 3.14
C ARG A 46 -5.72 -26.21 2.20
N VAL A 47 -5.91 -25.96 0.90
CA VAL A 47 -4.82 -25.97 -0.07
C VAL A 47 -4.02 -24.68 0.03
N VAL A 48 -4.70 -23.53 -0.02
CA VAL A 48 -4.05 -22.21 0.11
C VAL A 48 -3.32 -22.10 1.44
N PHE A 49 -4.02 -22.35 2.56
CA PHE A 49 -3.43 -22.30 3.89
C PHE A 49 -2.34 -23.36 4.07
N GLY A 50 -2.60 -24.62 3.73
CA GLY A 50 -1.66 -25.72 3.97
C GLY A 50 -0.33 -25.53 3.25
N VAL A 51 -0.36 -25.11 1.97
CA VAL A 51 0.86 -24.88 1.18
C VAL A 51 1.62 -23.65 1.70
N THR A 52 0.91 -22.54 1.94
CA THR A 52 1.55 -21.30 2.39
C THR A 52 2.14 -21.45 3.79
N ALA A 53 1.40 -22.08 4.72
CA ALA A 53 1.87 -22.39 6.06
C ALA A 53 3.09 -23.32 6.04
N ALA A 54 3.09 -24.37 5.20
CA ALA A 54 4.21 -25.30 5.11
C ALA A 54 5.50 -24.62 4.64
N ILE A 55 5.42 -23.75 3.62
CA ILE A 55 6.58 -23.01 3.11
C ILE A 55 7.05 -21.97 4.14
N ALA A 56 6.13 -21.25 4.80
CA ALA A 56 6.47 -20.30 5.86
C ALA A 56 7.21 -21.01 7.01
N VAL A 57 6.68 -22.15 7.48
CA VAL A 57 7.34 -22.96 8.52
C VAL A 57 8.68 -23.51 8.03
N ALA A 58 8.79 -23.98 6.78
CA ALA A 58 10.05 -24.47 6.22
C ALA A 58 11.12 -23.37 6.18
N PHE A 59 10.73 -22.14 5.79
CA PHE A 59 11.61 -20.98 5.83
C PHE A 59 12.07 -20.66 7.26
N LEU A 60 11.16 -20.67 8.23
CA LEU A 60 11.49 -20.45 9.64
C LEU A 60 12.45 -21.53 10.16
N VAL A 61 12.17 -22.81 9.90
CA VAL A 61 13.04 -23.92 10.28
C VAL A 61 14.43 -23.75 9.67
N TRP A 62 14.52 -23.40 8.38
CA TRP A 62 15.82 -23.16 7.74
C TRP A 62 16.58 -22.02 8.41
N GLY A 63 15.93 -20.89 8.67
CA GLY A 63 16.54 -19.73 9.32
C GLY A 63 17.05 -20.01 10.74
N PHE A 64 16.30 -20.78 11.53
CA PHE A 64 16.71 -21.14 12.90
C PHE A 64 17.74 -22.27 12.96
N VAL A 65 17.72 -23.23 12.01
CA VAL A 65 18.68 -24.33 11.96
C VAL A 65 20.02 -23.88 11.39
N SER A 66 20.01 -23.03 10.36
CA SER A 66 21.22 -22.57 9.69
C SER A 66 21.05 -21.19 9.08
N THR A 67 21.21 -20.17 9.93
CA THR A 67 21.19 -18.76 9.52
C THR A 67 22.24 -18.45 8.46
N SER A 68 23.43 -19.06 8.55
CA SER A 68 24.53 -18.83 7.59
C SER A 68 24.20 -19.29 6.17
N THR A 69 23.59 -20.47 6.00
CA THR A 69 23.21 -20.98 4.68
C THR A 69 22.02 -20.22 4.10
N LEU A 70 21.09 -19.77 4.95
CA LEU A 70 20.00 -18.90 4.53
C LEU A 70 20.54 -17.52 4.08
N ALA A 71 21.51 -16.96 4.79
CA ALA A 71 22.16 -15.70 4.42
C ALA A 71 22.87 -15.80 3.06
N SER A 72 23.67 -16.85 2.85
CA SER A 72 24.35 -17.05 1.56
C SER A 72 23.35 -17.23 0.42
N ALA A 73 22.34 -18.09 0.60
CA ALA A 73 21.34 -18.35 -0.43
C ALA A 73 20.50 -17.10 -0.75
N SER A 74 20.17 -16.29 0.26
CA SER A 74 19.41 -15.04 0.07
C SER A 74 20.26 -13.98 -0.65
N SER A 75 21.56 -13.90 -0.34
CA SER A 75 22.50 -13.01 -1.02
C SER A 75 22.68 -13.39 -2.50
N ASP A 76 22.85 -14.69 -2.79
CA ASP A 76 22.95 -15.19 -4.16
C ASP A 76 21.66 -14.92 -4.96
N ALA A 77 20.50 -15.16 -4.34
CA ALA A 77 19.20 -14.88 -4.94
C ALA A 77 18.99 -13.38 -5.19
N LEU A 78 19.47 -12.52 -4.29
CA LEU A 78 19.43 -11.08 -4.45
C LEU A 78 20.33 -10.62 -5.59
N GLY A 79 21.56 -11.11 -5.67
CA GLY A 79 22.48 -10.82 -6.76
C GLY A 79 21.89 -11.21 -8.12
N TRP A 80 21.26 -12.39 -8.19
CA TRP A 80 20.53 -12.81 -9.40
C TRP A 80 19.36 -11.87 -9.72
N THR A 81 18.57 -11.50 -8.70
CA THR A 81 17.40 -10.61 -8.86
C THR A 81 17.82 -9.23 -9.36
N MET A 82 18.82 -8.61 -8.75
CA MET A 82 19.30 -7.29 -9.17
C MET A 82 19.88 -7.33 -10.60
N THR A 83 20.65 -8.37 -10.93
CA THR A 83 21.28 -8.51 -12.25
C THR A 83 20.26 -8.72 -13.37
N ASN A 84 19.24 -9.56 -13.14
CA ASN A 84 18.33 -10.00 -14.21
C ASN A 84 17.00 -9.26 -14.24
N THR A 85 16.50 -8.83 -13.08
CA THR A 85 15.14 -8.31 -12.91
C THR A 85 15.07 -6.99 -12.13
N GLY A 86 16.18 -6.36 -11.76
CA GLY A 86 16.17 -5.04 -11.10
C GLY A 86 15.40 -3.97 -11.90
N TRP A 87 15.53 -3.98 -13.23
CA TRP A 87 14.78 -3.12 -14.13
C TRP A 87 13.26 -3.33 -14.07
N LEU A 88 12.81 -4.56 -13.75
CA LEU A 88 11.38 -4.88 -13.67
C LEU A 88 10.73 -4.13 -12.50
N PHE A 89 11.42 -4.00 -11.36
CA PHE A 89 10.92 -3.22 -10.22
C PHE A 89 10.79 -1.74 -10.58
N VAL A 90 11.85 -1.15 -11.17
CA VAL A 90 11.87 0.26 -11.57
C VAL A 90 10.76 0.55 -12.59
N LEU A 91 10.67 -0.26 -13.65
CA LEU A 91 9.66 -0.07 -14.70
C LEU A 91 8.23 -0.28 -14.16
N THR A 92 8.03 -1.27 -13.28
CA THR A 92 6.70 -1.55 -12.72
C THR A 92 6.25 -0.41 -11.81
N ALA A 93 7.11 0.08 -10.91
CA ALA A 93 6.77 1.18 -10.03
C ALA A 93 6.42 2.47 -10.81
N SER A 94 7.30 2.89 -11.72
CA SER A 94 7.07 4.07 -12.57
C SER A 94 5.86 3.87 -13.50
N GLY A 95 5.71 2.66 -14.05
CA GLY A 95 4.58 2.29 -14.90
C GLY A 95 3.24 2.37 -14.17
N PHE A 96 3.18 2.00 -12.89
CA PHE A 96 1.96 2.13 -12.10
C PHE A 96 1.57 3.57 -11.83
N VAL A 97 2.52 4.49 -11.62
CA VAL A 97 2.22 5.92 -11.52
C VAL A 97 1.52 6.40 -12.80
N VAL A 98 2.12 6.13 -13.96
CA VAL A 98 1.54 6.51 -15.26
C VAL A 98 0.17 5.86 -15.47
N PHE A 99 0.05 4.57 -15.12
CA PHE A 99 -1.17 3.78 -15.29
C PHE A 99 -2.35 4.34 -14.49
N VAL A 100 -2.19 4.60 -13.19
CA VAL A 100 -3.30 5.09 -12.36
C VAL A 100 -3.68 6.52 -12.72
N LEU A 101 -2.70 7.36 -13.07
CA LEU A 101 -2.96 8.72 -13.58
C LEU A 101 -3.75 8.67 -14.89
N TRP A 102 -3.36 7.79 -15.82
CA TRP A 102 -4.11 7.57 -17.05
C TRP A 102 -5.54 7.10 -16.78
N LEU A 103 -5.76 6.17 -15.83
CA LEU A 103 -7.11 5.76 -15.45
C LEU A 103 -7.94 6.94 -14.93
N ALA A 104 -7.38 7.75 -14.03
CA ALA A 104 -8.07 8.89 -13.43
C ALA A 104 -8.41 10.01 -14.43
N LEU A 105 -7.49 10.30 -15.36
CA LEU A 105 -7.65 11.34 -16.37
C LEU A 105 -8.50 10.89 -17.56
N SER A 106 -8.56 9.59 -17.83
CA SER A 106 -9.37 9.04 -18.92
C SER A 106 -10.88 8.96 -18.59
N ARG A 107 -11.65 8.44 -19.54
CA ARG A 107 -13.07 8.11 -19.37
C ARG A 107 -13.35 7.11 -18.24
N PHE A 108 -12.38 6.27 -17.89
CA PHE A 108 -12.52 5.31 -16.78
C PHE A 108 -12.66 6.03 -15.44
N GLY A 109 -12.08 7.22 -15.30
CA GLY A 109 -12.16 8.05 -14.10
C GLY A 109 -13.58 8.37 -13.63
N ASN A 110 -14.59 8.28 -14.51
CA ASN A 110 -15.99 8.55 -14.19
C ASN A 110 -16.75 7.34 -13.62
N ILE A 111 -16.16 6.15 -13.63
CA ILE A 111 -16.82 4.94 -13.13
C ILE A 111 -16.90 5.02 -11.60
N PRO A 112 -18.08 4.84 -10.97
CA PRO A 112 -18.20 4.74 -9.52
C PRO A 112 -17.75 3.35 -9.02
N LEU A 113 -17.14 3.32 -7.84
CA LEU A 113 -16.76 2.11 -7.10
C LEU A 113 -17.96 1.61 -6.28
N GLY A 114 -18.99 1.19 -7.01
CA GLY A 114 -20.32 0.88 -6.49
C GLY A 114 -21.34 0.94 -7.62
N ARG A 115 -22.61 1.12 -7.29
CA ARG A 115 -23.67 1.34 -8.29
C ARG A 115 -23.60 2.73 -8.92
N ASP A 116 -24.23 2.90 -10.08
CA ASP A 116 -24.30 4.18 -10.79
C ASP A 116 -24.90 5.33 -9.94
N ASP A 117 -25.79 5.00 -9.01
CA ASP A 117 -26.49 5.92 -8.10
C ASP A 117 -26.00 5.85 -6.64
N GLU A 118 -24.93 5.11 -6.37
CA GLU A 118 -24.43 4.92 -5.01
C GLU A 118 -23.57 6.10 -4.56
N GLU A 119 -23.98 6.75 -3.48
CA GLU A 119 -23.21 7.82 -2.85
C GLU A 119 -22.03 7.27 -2.02
N PRO A 120 -20.97 8.06 -1.80
CA PRO A 120 -19.87 7.65 -0.93
C PRO A 120 -20.31 7.30 0.49
N GLU A 121 -19.90 6.13 0.98
CA GLU A 121 -20.23 5.66 2.33
C GLU A 121 -19.69 6.60 3.43
N PHE A 122 -18.46 7.09 3.24
CA PHE A 122 -17.82 8.03 4.14
C PHE A 122 -17.76 9.44 3.55
N ARG A 123 -18.05 10.44 4.39
CA ARG A 123 -17.86 11.85 4.05
C ARG A 123 -16.39 12.12 3.66
N THR A 124 -16.18 13.07 2.75
CA THR A 124 -14.85 13.33 2.19
C THR A 124 -13.79 13.66 3.25
N VAL A 125 -14.14 14.43 4.27
CA VAL A 125 -13.21 14.75 5.36
C VAL A 125 -12.81 13.51 6.15
N SER A 126 -13.77 12.64 6.48
CA SER A 126 -13.51 11.38 7.19
C SER A 126 -12.66 10.43 6.35
N TRP A 127 -12.92 10.36 5.04
CA TRP A 127 -12.13 9.55 4.10
C TRP A 127 -10.67 10.02 4.02
N VAL A 128 -10.44 11.33 3.89
CA VAL A 128 -9.09 11.93 3.91
C VAL A 128 -8.39 11.65 5.24
N ALA A 129 -9.09 11.79 6.37
CA ALA A 129 -8.52 11.51 7.69
C ALA A 129 -8.13 10.02 7.86
N MET A 130 -8.93 9.09 7.33
CA MET A 130 -8.59 7.67 7.35
C MET A 130 -7.37 7.36 6.47
N MET A 131 -7.23 8.02 5.31
CA MET A 131 -6.03 7.90 4.47
C MET A 131 -4.78 8.47 5.15
N PHE A 132 -4.92 9.61 5.84
CA PHE A 132 -3.84 10.17 6.67
C PHE A 132 -3.36 9.13 7.69
N SER A 133 -4.29 8.52 8.43
CA SER A 133 -3.93 7.50 9.42
C SER A 133 -3.29 6.26 8.81
N ALA A 134 -3.63 5.90 7.57
CA ALA A 134 -3.04 4.76 6.87
C ALA A 134 -1.64 5.06 6.29
N GLY A 135 -1.35 6.33 5.97
CA GLY A 135 -0.02 6.76 5.52
C GLY A 135 1.02 6.85 6.63
N MET A 136 0.58 6.93 7.88
CA MET A 136 1.46 6.96 9.05
C MET A 136 1.86 5.53 9.44
N GLY A 137 3.16 5.27 9.57
CA GLY A 137 3.66 3.93 9.92
C GLY A 137 5.10 3.93 10.41
N ILE A 138 5.60 2.75 10.79
CA ILE A 138 6.98 2.53 11.25
C ILE A 138 8.00 3.09 10.26
N GLY A 139 7.72 2.95 8.97
CA GLY A 139 8.58 3.46 7.90
C GLY A 139 8.88 4.96 8.00
N LEU A 140 7.86 5.79 8.25
CA LEU A 140 8.05 7.24 8.43
C LEU A 140 8.86 7.54 9.69
N MET A 141 8.69 6.76 10.77
CA MET A 141 9.49 6.93 11.98
C MET A 141 10.95 6.57 11.74
N PHE A 142 11.21 5.42 11.10
CA PHE A 142 12.55 4.88 10.89
C PHE A 142 13.35 5.70 9.87
N TYR A 143 12.75 5.98 8.71
CA TYR A 143 13.41 6.67 7.59
C TYR A 143 13.20 8.18 7.59
N GLY A 144 12.29 8.71 8.41
CA GLY A 144 11.92 10.13 8.45
C GLY A 144 13.08 11.09 8.65
N VAL A 145 14.06 10.67 9.45
CA VAL A 145 15.34 11.35 9.62
C VAL A 145 16.41 10.75 8.73
N SER A 146 16.53 9.41 8.75
CA SER A 146 17.74 8.76 8.29
C SER A 146 17.93 8.78 6.78
N GLU A 147 16.86 8.67 6.00
CA GLU A 147 16.96 8.71 4.54
C GLU A 147 17.41 10.08 3.99
N PRO A 148 16.73 11.21 4.30
CA PRO A 148 17.16 12.51 3.80
C PRO A 148 18.53 12.91 4.35
N LEU A 149 18.86 12.54 5.60
CA LEU A 149 20.18 12.77 6.16
C LEU A 149 21.26 11.97 5.41
N THR A 150 21.01 10.67 5.16
CA THR A 150 21.95 9.80 4.45
C THR A 150 22.16 10.29 3.02
N HIS A 151 21.10 10.65 2.30
CA HIS A 151 21.23 11.20 0.95
C HIS A 151 21.87 12.59 0.92
N TYR A 152 21.83 13.34 2.02
CA TYR A 152 22.52 14.62 2.12
C TYR A 152 24.04 14.44 2.26
N VAL A 153 24.49 13.52 3.12
CA VAL A 153 25.92 13.25 3.35
C VAL A 153 26.53 12.33 2.30
N ALA A 154 25.75 11.39 1.76
CA ALA A 154 26.13 10.49 0.68
C ALA A 154 25.16 10.66 -0.49
N PRO A 155 25.40 11.64 -1.38
CA PRO A 155 24.49 11.98 -2.48
C PRO A 155 24.13 10.76 -3.35
N PRO A 156 22.85 10.64 -3.76
CA PRO A 156 22.42 9.59 -4.67
C PRO A 156 23.23 9.57 -5.98
N PRO A 157 23.39 8.40 -6.63
CA PRO A 157 24.11 8.29 -7.89
C PRO A 157 23.64 9.28 -8.94
N GLY A 158 24.58 9.96 -9.60
CA GLY A 158 24.28 10.96 -10.63
C GLY A 158 23.84 12.33 -10.11
N THR A 159 23.93 12.61 -8.80
CA THR A 159 23.53 13.90 -8.20
C THR A 159 24.71 14.76 -7.69
N GLY A 160 25.93 14.40 -8.09
CA GLY A 160 27.17 15.09 -7.70
C GLY A 160 27.89 14.44 -6.52
N ALA A 161 29.04 14.99 -6.16
CA ALA A 161 29.86 14.51 -5.04
C ALA A 161 29.31 14.96 -3.69
N GLU A 162 29.78 14.34 -2.61
CA GLU A 162 29.54 14.78 -1.23
C GLU A 162 29.82 16.29 -1.06
N GLY A 163 28.95 16.96 -0.29
CA GLY A 163 29.07 18.39 -0.02
C GLY A 163 28.71 19.32 -1.19
N ASN A 164 28.12 18.79 -2.28
CA ASN A 164 27.73 19.62 -3.41
C ASN A 164 26.63 20.65 -3.05
N PRO A 165 26.53 21.80 -3.77
CA PRO A 165 25.58 22.86 -3.44
C PRO A 165 24.10 22.46 -3.52
N GLN A 166 23.77 21.37 -4.22
CA GLN A 166 22.41 20.87 -4.43
C GLN A 166 22.08 19.65 -3.56
N ALA A 167 22.95 19.27 -2.61
CA ALA A 167 22.82 18.04 -1.84
C ALA A 167 21.48 17.96 -1.08
N VAL A 168 20.98 19.08 -0.52
CA VAL A 168 19.67 19.10 0.17
C VAL A 168 18.52 18.91 -0.80
N GLN A 169 18.58 19.55 -1.97
CA GLN A 169 17.57 19.45 -3.01
C GLN A 169 17.45 17.99 -3.49
N HIS A 170 18.57 17.36 -3.82
CA HIS A 170 18.61 15.98 -4.29
C HIS A 170 18.27 14.96 -3.20
N ALA A 171 18.69 15.20 -1.96
CA ALA A 171 18.32 14.35 -0.83
C ALA A 171 16.81 14.35 -0.63
N MET A 172 16.20 15.54 -0.50
CA MET A 172 14.76 15.66 -0.32
C MET A 172 13.98 15.15 -1.54
N ALA A 173 14.42 15.44 -2.77
CA ALA A 173 13.78 14.93 -3.98
C ALA A 173 13.76 13.40 -4.04
N THR A 174 14.89 12.77 -3.70
CA THR A 174 15.03 11.31 -3.69
C THR A 174 14.17 10.68 -2.60
N THR A 175 14.13 11.27 -1.41
CA THR A 175 13.23 10.82 -0.34
C THR A 175 11.76 10.95 -0.75
N LEU A 176 11.35 12.07 -1.34
CA LEU A 176 9.97 12.20 -1.82
C LEU A 176 9.65 11.18 -2.92
N PHE A 177 10.61 10.84 -3.78
CA PHE A 177 10.44 9.82 -4.81
C PHE A 177 10.06 8.46 -4.25
N HIS A 178 10.69 8.04 -3.13
CA HIS A 178 10.40 6.77 -2.48
C HIS A 178 9.09 6.74 -1.66
N TRP A 179 8.60 7.90 -1.19
CA TRP A 179 7.50 7.98 -0.22
C TRP A 179 6.24 8.71 -0.67
N THR A 180 6.21 9.23 -1.90
CA THR A 180 5.05 9.93 -2.48
C THR A 180 4.38 9.11 -3.60
N LEU A 181 4.40 9.58 -4.85
CA LEU A 181 3.52 9.06 -5.91
C LEU A 181 3.67 7.56 -6.17
N HIS A 182 4.88 7.03 -6.13
CA HIS A 182 5.15 5.63 -6.48
C HIS A 182 4.52 4.61 -5.51
N PRO A 183 4.80 4.60 -4.19
CA PRO A 183 4.15 3.65 -3.28
C PRO A 183 2.62 3.74 -3.37
N TRP A 184 2.09 4.95 -3.40
CA TRP A 184 0.65 5.18 -3.43
C TRP A 184 0.01 4.78 -4.76
N ALA A 185 0.72 4.88 -5.89
CA ALA A 185 0.27 4.34 -7.16
C ALA A 185 0.23 2.80 -7.14
N ILE A 186 1.26 2.15 -6.57
CA ILE A 186 1.31 0.70 -6.41
C ILE A 186 0.09 0.23 -5.57
N TYR A 187 -0.22 0.92 -4.46
CA TYR A 187 -1.41 0.62 -3.65
C TYR A 187 -2.72 0.90 -4.38
N ALA A 188 -2.78 1.99 -5.15
CA ALA A 188 -3.96 2.35 -5.91
C ALA A 188 -4.34 1.28 -6.94
N VAL A 189 -3.37 0.58 -7.57
CA VAL A 189 -3.66 -0.52 -8.50
C VAL A 189 -4.45 -1.64 -7.81
N VAL A 190 -3.96 -2.15 -6.68
CA VAL A 190 -4.66 -3.22 -5.95
C VAL A 190 -5.95 -2.73 -5.35
N GLY A 191 -5.92 -1.57 -4.68
CA GLY A 191 -7.11 -1.01 -4.04
C GLY A 191 -8.22 -0.74 -5.05
N LEU A 192 -7.89 -0.26 -6.25
CA LEU A 192 -8.86 -0.06 -7.31
C LEU A 192 -9.39 -1.39 -7.86
N ALA A 193 -8.53 -2.38 -8.08
CA ALA A 193 -8.94 -3.68 -8.57
C ALA A 193 -9.89 -4.41 -7.58
N ILE A 194 -9.60 -4.32 -6.29
CA ILE A 194 -10.45 -4.88 -5.23
C ILE A 194 -11.75 -4.07 -5.11
N ALA A 195 -11.68 -2.73 -5.02
CA ALA A 195 -12.88 -1.91 -4.87
C ALA A 195 -13.83 -2.08 -6.06
N TYR A 196 -13.31 -2.10 -7.28
CA TYR A 196 -14.08 -2.37 -8.48
C TYR A 196 -14.66 -3.79 -8.45
N GLY A 197 -13.82 -4.80 -8.18
CA GLY A 197 -14.26 -6.20 -8.10
C GLY A 197 -15.37 -6.42 -7.09
N VAL A 198 -15.23 -5.91 -5.87
CA VAL A 198 -16.17 -6.12 -4.77
C VAL A 198 -17.42 -5.26 -4.93
N TYR A 199 -17.28 -3.94 -5.11
CA TYR A 199 -18.42 -3.02 -5.04
C TYR A 199 -19.14 -2.84 -6.37
N ARG A 200 -18.42 -2.89 -7.50
CA ARG A 200 -19.03 -2.77 -8.83
C ARG A 200 -19.43 -4.13 -9.42
N LYS A 201 -18.65 -5.18 -9.17
CA LYS A 201 -18.85 -6.52 -9.76
C LYS A 201 -19.30 -7.59 -8.76
N GLY A 202 -19.50 -7.25 -7.48
CA GLY A 202 -19.98 -8.20 -6.46
C GLY A 202 -19.05 -9.40 -6.22
N ARG A 203 -17.75 -9.32 -6.53
CA ARG A 203 -16.81 -10.43 -6.37
C ARG A 203 -16.36 -10.61 -4.92
N LEU A 204 -15.82 -11.78 -4.62
CA LEU A 204 -15.14 -12.07 -3.35
C LEU A 204 -13.92 -11.18 -3.17
N GLN A 205 -13.57 -10.89 -1.91
CA GLN A 205 -12.41 -10.08 -1.54
C GLN A 205 -11.10 -10.91 -1.60
N LEU A 206 -10.82 -11.45 -2.78
CA LEU A 206 -9.62 -12.20 -3.12
C LEU A 206 -8.85 -11.49 -4.23
N ILE A 207 -7.52 -11.57 -4.21
CA ILE A 207 -6.69 -11.01 -5.29
C ILE A 207 -6.97 -11.77 -6.59
N SER A 208 -7.10 -13.10 -6.50
CA SER A 208 -7.45 -13.98 -7.62
C SER A 208 -8.76 -13.61 -8.30
N ALA A 209 -9.76 -13.11 -7.55
CA ALA A 209 -11.06 -12.74 -8.10
C ALA A 209 -10.94 -11.56 -9.09
N ALA A 210 -9.99 -10.64 -8.87
CA ALA A 210 -9.73 -9.55 -9.80
C ALA A 210 -9.13 -10.02 -11.14
N PHE A 211 -8.64 -11.25 -11.24
CA PHE A 211 -8.13 -11.86 -12.47
C PHE A 211 -9.19 -12.58 -13.31
N GLU A 212 -10.45 -12.63 -12.87
CA GLU A 212 -11.55 -13.22 -13.64
C GLU A 212 -11.62 -12.73 -15.11
N PRO A 213 -11.39 -11.44 -15.44
CA PRO A 213 -11.36 -10.97 -16.82
C PRO A 213 -10.25 -11.59 -17.69
N LEU A 214 -9.13 -12.01 -17.10
CA LEU A 214 -8.02 -12.63 -17.83
C LEU A 214 -8.10 -14.15 -17.84
N LEU A 215 -8.40 -14.75 -16.68
CA LEU A 215 -8.33 -16.19 -16.46
C LEU A 215 -9.69 -16.89 -16.59
N GLY A 216 -10.78 -16.13 -16.64
CA GLY A 216 -12.15 -16.63 -16.62
C GLY A 216 -12.36 -17.55 -15.41
N ARG A 217 -12.94 -18.73 -15.65
CA ARG A 217 -13.17 -19.75 -14.63
C ARG A 217 -11.91 -20.19 -13.86
N HIS A 218 -10.72 -20.05 -14.44
CA HIS A 218 -9.48 -20.47 -13.78
C HIS A 218 -9.07 -19.54 -12.63
N ALA A 219 -9.64 -18.32 -12.57
CA ALA A 219 -9.49 -17.41 -11.43
C ALA A 219 -10.07 -17.99 -10.12
N LYS A 220 -11.06 -18.90 -10.20
CA LYS A 220 -11.62 -19.63 -9.05
C LYS A 220 -10.97 -21.01 -8.85
N GLY A 221 -10.03 -21.38 -9.74
CA GLY A 221 -9.36 -22.69 -9.78
C GLY A 221 -7.94 -22.67 -9.23
N GLY A 222 -7.09 -23.58 -9.74
CA GLY A 222 -5.70 -23.71 -9.29
C GLY A 222 -4.86 -22.44 -9.48
N TRP A 223 -4.98 -21.77 -10.63
CA TRP A 223 -4.27 -20.52 -10.90
C TRP A 223 -4.69 -19.38 -9.96
N GLY A 224 -5.98 -19.29 -9.62
CA GLY A 224 -6.46 -18.37 -8.60
C GLY A 224 -5.82 -18.62 -7.24
N ARG A 225 -5.78 -19.89 -6.81
CA ARG A 225 -5.11 -20.25 -5.54
C ARG A 225 -3.62 -19.86 -5.54
N VAL A 226 -2.90 -20.04 -6.66
CA VAL A 226 -1.49 -19.62 -6.75
C VAL A 226 -1.36 -18.11 -6.55
N ILE A 227 -2.24 -17.31 -7.16
CA ILE A 227 -2.25 -15.85 -6.97
C ILE A 227 -2.48 -15.48 -5.50
N ASP A 228 -3.46 -16.10 -4.85
CA ASP A 228 -3.77 -15.82 -3.44
C ASP A 228 -2.63 -16.30 -2.52
N MET A 229 -1.97 -17.42 -2.83
CA MET A 229 -0.77 -17.88 -2.11
C MET A 229 0.38 -16.87 -2.23
N LEU A 230 0.66 -16.36 -3.43
CA LEU A 230 1.68 -15.34 -3.64
C LEU A 230 1.35 -14.04 -2.90
N ALA A 231 0.07 -13.66 -2.85
CA ALA A 231 -0.38 -12.51 -2.06
C ALA A 231 -0.17 -12.71 -0.54
N ILE A 232 -0.39 -13.92 -0.02
CA ILE A 232 -0.08 -14.25 1.38
C ILE A 232 1.43 -14.15 1.63
N PHE A 233 2.28 -14.71 0.77
CA PHE A 233 3.74 -14.61 0.94
C PHE A 233 4.24 -13.17 0.87
N ALA A 234 3.76 -12.41 -0.12
CA ALA A 234 4.06 -11.00 -0.25
C ALA A 234 3.71 -10.25 1.06
N THR A 235 2.49 -10.47 1.58
CA THR A 235 2.05 -9.85 2.83
C THR A 235 2.90 -10.28 4.03
N LEU A 236 3.26 -11.56 4.13
CA LEU A 236 4.06 -12.11 5.23
C LEU A 236 5.45 -11.45 5.30
N PHE A 237 6.21 -11.50 4.20
CA PHE A 237 7.57 -10.94 4.16
C PHE A 237 7.59 -9.41 4.17
N GLY A 238 6.60 -8.76 3.55
CA GLY A 238 6.45 -7.32 3.59
C GLY A 238 6.14 -6.78 4.99
N SER A 239 5.24 -7.46 5.71
CA SER A 239 4.91 -7.10 7.08
C SER A 239 6.06 -7.40 8.02
N ALA A 240 6.74 -8.54 7.84
CA ALA A 240 7.94 -8.87 8.62
C ALA A 240 9.05 -7.82 8.46
N ALA A 241 9.23 -7.25 7.27
CA ALA A 241 10.16 -6.13 7.05
C ALA A 241 9.82 -4.92 7.93
N SER A 242 8.57 -4.45 7.89
CA SER A 242 8.09 -3.33 8.71
C SER A 242 8.24 -3.60 10.21
N LEU A 243 7.90 -4.80 10.66
CA LEU A 243 8.03 -5.20 12.06
C LEU A 243 9.50 -5.25 12.49
N GLY A 244 10.38 -5.77 11.63
CA GLY A 244 11.83 -5.81 11.88
C GLY A 244 12.43 -4.40 12.02
N LEU A 245 12.08 -3.47 11.14
CA LEU A 245 12.46 -2.06 11.27
C LEU A 245 11.99 -1.46 12.60
N GLY A 246 10.76 -1.77 13.02
CA GLY A 246 10.22 -1.31 14.30
C GLY A 246 10.98 -1.87 15.50
N ALA A 247 11.38 -3.15 15.42
CA ALA A 247 12.16 -3.79 16.47
C ALA A 247 13.56 -3.16 16.59
N LEU A 248 14.23 -2.87 15.48
CA LEU A 248 15.51 -2.13 15.46
C LEU A 248 15.36 -0.73 16.06
N GLN A 249 14.29 -0.01 15.71
CA GLN A 249 14.04 1.32 16.25
C GLN A 249 13.81 1.29 17.77
N ILE A 250 13.05 0.30 18.27
CA ILE A 250 12.80 0.16 19.71
C ILE A 250 14.07 -0.27 20.43
N GLN A 251 14.88 -1.16 19.84
CA GLN A 251 16.17 -1.55 20.37
C GLN A 251 17.07 -0.33 20.57
N SER A 252 17.28 0.47 19.53
CA SER A 252 18.11 1.67 19.63
C SER A 252 17.57 2.67 20.67
N GLY A 253 16.25 2.85 20.73
CA GLY A 253 15.63 3.69 21.77
C GLY A 253 15.89 3.18 23.20
N LEU A 254 15.88 1.86 23.41
CA LEU A 254 16.20 1.22 24.69
C LEU A 254 17.67 1.41 25.08
N GLU A 255 18.59 1.30 24.13
CA GLU A 255 20.02 1.52 24.37
C GLU A 255 20.29 2.96 24.84
N ILE A 256 19.65 3.92 24.17
CA ILE A 256 19.81 5.36 24.42
C ILE A 256 19.12 5.77 25.73
N VAL A 257 17.84 5.42 25.93
CA VAL A 257 17.07 5.83 27.11
C VAL A 257 17.47 5.02 28.36
N GLY A 258 17.76 3.73 28.17
CA GLY A 258 18.15 2.83 29.26
C GLY A 258 19.63 2.91 29.63
N GLY A 259 20.47 3.55 28.81
CA GLY A 259 21.92 3.60 28.99
C GLY A 259 22.57 2.21 28.96
N LEU A 260 21.96 1.26 28.24
CA LEU A 260 22.32 -0.17 28.29
C LEU A 260 23.54 -0.54 27.44
N GLY A 261 24.13 0.41 26.70
CA GLY A 261 25.17 0.14 25.70
C GLY A 261 24.61 -0.65 24.51
N GLU A 262 25.48 -1.09 23.60
CA GLU A 262 25.07 -1.94 22.46
C GLU A 262 24.46 -3.25 22.97
N VAL A 263 23.20 -3.50 22.63
CA VAL A 263 22.52 -4.74 22.98
C VAL A 263 22.54 -5.71 21.80
N GLY A 264 22.86 -6.98 22.07
CA GLY A 264 22.95 -8.00 21.02
C GLY A 264 21.59 -8.52 20.55
N ASN A 265 21.63 -9.38 19.53
CA ASN A 265 20.47 -10.03 18.90
C ASN A 265 19.46 -10.68 19.87
N GLY A 266 19.88 -11.07 21.07
CA GLY A 266 18.97 -11.59 22.10
C GLY A 266 17.92 -10.58 22.56
N VAL A 267 18.27 -9.30 22.70
CA VAL A 267 17.32 -8.24 23.06
C VAL A 267 16.36 -7.95 21.91
N LEU A 268 16.87 -7.90 20.67
CA LEU A 268 16.06 -7.72 19.48
C LEU A 268 14.98 -8.82 19.34
N VAL A 269 15.36 -10.08 19.49
CA VAL A 269 14.42 -11.22 19.51
C VAL A 269 13.45 -11.11 20.69
N GLY A 270 13.92 -10.65 21.86
CA GLY A 270 13.06 -10.38 23.02
C GLY A 270 11.99 -9.32 22.74
N ILE A 271 12.36 -8.20 22.12
CA ILE A 271 11.45 -7.12 21.71
C ILE A 271 10.38 -7.66 20.76
N ILE A 272 10.80 -8.36 19.69
CA ILE A 272 9.87 -8.96 18.72
C ILE A 272 8.93 -9.93 19.40
N THR A 273 9.43 -10.76 20.31
CA THR A 273 8.62 -11.74 21.05
C THR A 273 7.58 -11.04 21.91
N VAL A 274 7.97 -10.02 22.68
CA VAL A 274 7.05 -9.24 23.54
C VAL A 274 5.97 -8.55 22.72
N LEU A 275 6.34 -7.90 21.62
CA LEU A 275 5.38 -7.20 20.75
C LEU A 275 4.47 -8.18 20.01
N THR A 276 4.98 -9.34 19.60
CA THR A 276 4.18 -10.41 18.98
C THR A 276 3.18 -10.96 19.99
N VAL A 277 3.57 -11.21 21.24
CA VAL A 277 2.66 -11.63 22.31
C VAL A 277 1.59 -10.55 22.56
N ALA A 278 1.98 -9.28 22.64
CA ALA A 278 1.03 -8.18 22.83
C ALA A 278 -0.02 -8.12 21.71
N PHE A 279 0.40 -8.30 20.46
CA PHE A 279 -0.51 -8.42 19.32
C PHE A 279 -1.41 -9.67 19.42
N VAL A 280 -0.86 -10.86 19.72
CA VAL A 280 -1.68 -12.09 19.83
C VAL A 280 -2.77 -11.94 20.89
N LEU A 281 -2.45 -11.31 22.02
CA LEU A 281 -3.44 -10.97 23.05
C LEU A 281 -4.50 -10.00 22.53
N SER A 282 -4.12 -9.00 21.72
CA SER A 282 -5.04 -8.09 21.04
C SER A 282 -5.98 -8.83 20.07
N ALA A 283 -5.44 -9.71 19.22
CA ALA A 283 -6.20 -10.45 18.22
C ALA A 283 -7.20 -11.44 18.87
N VAL A 284 -6.81 -12.12 19.94
CA VAL A 284 -7.65 -13.11 20.63
C VAL A 284 -8.73 -12.45 21.49
N SER A 285 -8.44 -11.29 22.08
CA SER A 285 -9.39 -10.56 22.92
C SER A 285 -10.54 -9.94 22.13
N GLY A 286 -10.43 -9.82 20.80
CA GLY A 286 -11.49 -9.34 19.93
C GLY A 286 -11.88 -7.88 20.20
N VAL A 287 -10.98 -7.10 20.78
CA VAL A 287 -11.24 -5.71 21.15
C VAL A 287 -11.07 -4.82 19.91
N ALA A 288 -12.03 -4.90 18.97
CA ALA A 288 -12.09 -4.02 17.80
C ALA A 288 -12.04 -2.53 18.22
N LYS A 289 -12.63 -2.20 19.37
CA LYS A 289 -12.55 -0.86 19.98
C LYS A 289 -11.13 -0.47 20.43
N GLY A 290 -10.31 -1.45 20.83
CA GLY A 290 -8.94 -1.26 21.33
C GLY A 290 -7.99 -0.89 20.20
N ILE A 291 -8.10 -1.57 19.06
CA ILE A 291 -7.33 -1.23 17.85
C ILE A 291 -7.66 0.17 17.37
N GLN A 292 -8.94 0.55 17.34
CA GLN A 292 -9.36 1.89 16.97
C GLN A 292 -8.80 2.95 17.94
N TRP A 293 -8.82 2.68 19.24
CA TRP A 293 -8.30 3.61 20.24
C TRP A 293 -6.77 3.74 20.15
N LEU A 294 -6.06 2.63 19.98
CA LEU A 294 -4.62 2.61 19.74
C LEU A 294 -4.24 3.42 18.51
N SER A 295 -4.93 3.23 17.39
CA SER A 295 -4.71 4.00 16.16
C SER A 295 -4.93 5.50 16.35
N ASN A 296 -6.01 5.91 17.05
CA ASN A 296 -6.28 7.32 17.35
C ASN A 296 -5.21 7.94 18.24
N ILE A 297 -4.76 7.23 19.28
CA ILE A 297 -3.65 7.68 20.15
C ILE A 297 -2.39 7.86 19.33
N ASN A 298 -2.09 6.89 18.47
CA ASN A 298 -0.91 6.90 17.64
C ASN A 298 -0.87 8.13 16.73
N MET A 299 -2.02 8.46 16.11
CA MET A 299 -2.17 9.67 15.29
C MET A 299 -1.91 10.94 16.10
N VAL A 300 -2.49 11.06 17.31
CA VAL A 300 -2.29 12.23 18.18
C VAL A 300 -0.83 12.36 18.61
N LEU A 301 -0.21 11.27 19.04
CA LEU A 301 1.21 11.25 19.45
C LEU A 301 2.14 11.63 18.29
N ALA A 302 1.86 11.14 17.08
CA ALA A 302 2.70 11.43 15.92
C ALA A 302 2.58 12.89 15.49
N ILE A 303 1.36 13.45 15.50
CA ILE A 303 1.15 14.89 15.26
C ILE A 303 1.83 15.73 16.35
N ALA A 304 1.72 15.33 17.62
CA ALA A 304 2.36 16.02 18.73
C ALA A 304 3.89 16.01 18.60
N LEU A 305 4.48 14.87 18.21
CA LEU A 305 5.91 14.75 17.97
C LEU A 305 6.36 15.62 16.77
N ALA A 306 5.62 15.58 15.66
CA ALA A 306 5.91 16.42 14.50
C ALA A 306 5.82 17.93 14.85
N ALA A 307 4.80 18.32 15.61
CA ALA A 307 4.66 19.70 16.09
C ALA A 307 5.80 20.10 17.04
N PHE A 308 6.22 19.19 17.92
CA PHE A 308 7.35 19.39 18.82
C PHE A 308 8.65 19.65 18.05
N VAL A 309 9.01 18.80 17.08
CA VAL A 309 10.21 18.99 16.25
C VAL A 309 10.08 20.23 15.35
N PHE A 310 8.89 20.53 14.83
CA PHE A 310 8.67 21.71 14.00
C PHE A 310 8.89 23.03 14.76
N VAL A 311 8.40 23.12 15.99
CA VAL A 311 8.47 24.34 16.81
C VAL A 311 9.84 24.53 17.46
N LEU A 312 10.48 23.44 17.91
CA LEU A 312 11.77 23.51 18.59
C LEU A 312 12.97 23.38 17.64
N GLY A 313 12.75 22.80 16.46
CA GLY A 313 13.72 22.72 15.38
C GLY A 313 13.77 23.99 14.53
N PRO A 314 14.46 23.92 13.37
CA PRO A 314 14.67 25.07 12.52
C PRO A 314 13.42 25.41 11.70
N THR A 315 12.38 25.96 12.36
CA THR A 315 11.04 26.17 11.79
C THR A 315 11.05 26.85 10.42
N VAL A 316 11.84 27.91 10.26
CA VAL A 316 11.93 28.67 9.00
C VAL A 316 12.59 27.84 7.90
N PHE A 317 13.62 27.06 8.24
CA PHE A 317 14.26 26.16 7.28
C PHE A 317 13.28 25.07 6.83
N ILE A 318 12.54 24.47 7.75
CA ILE A 318 11.49 23.48 7.44
C ILE A 318 10.44 24.07 6.49
N LEU A 319 9.97 25.29 6.76
CA LEU A 319 9.00 25.98 5.88
C LEU A 319 9.58 26.28 4.49
N ASN A 320 10.85 26.68 4.41
CA ASN A 320 11.55 26.91 3.14
C ASN A 320 11.82 25.60 2.36
N LEU A 321 11.98 24.48 3.07
CA LEU A 321 12.16 23.16 2.46
C LEU A 321 10.91 22.68 1.73
N VAL A 322 9.70 23.06 2.15
CA VAL A 322 8.46 22.60 1.50
C VAL A 322 8.42 22.95 0.01
N PRO A 323 8.47 24.23 -0.42
CA PRO A 323 8.45 24.56 -1.84
C PRO A 323 9.71 24.06 -2.57
N THR A 324 10.87 24.09 -1.90
CA THR A 324 12.13 23.62 -2.47
C THR A 324 12.08 22.13 -2.80
N SER A 325 11.55 21.31 -1.90
CA SER A 325 11.46 19.86 -2.07
C SER A 325 10.45 19.48 -3.16
N ILE A 326 9.32 20.19 -3.26
CA ILE A 326 8.35 20.00 -4.35
C ILE A 326 9.02 20.32 -5.70
N GLY A 327 9.70 21.48 -5.79
CA GLY A 327 10.37 21.91 -7.03
C GLY A 327 11.43 20.92 -7.49
N SER A 328 12.33 20.53 -6.58
CA SER A 328 13.40 19.55 -6.85
C SER A 328 12.84 18.18 -7.20
N PHE A 329 11.80 17.71 -6.50
CA PHE A 329 11.14 16.45 -6.82
C PHE A 329 10.60 16.44 -8.24
N VAL A 330 9.87 17.48 -8.65
CA VAL A 330 9.33 17.58 -10.03
C VAL A 330 10.45 17.64 -11.07
N GLN A 331 11.53 18.35 -10.77
CA GLN A 331 12.68 18.48 -11.66
C GLN A 331 13.42 17.14 -11.87
N ASP A 332 13.67 16.40 -10.79
CA ASP A 332 14.51 15.20 -10.82
C ASP A 332 13.71 13.93 -11.14
N LEU A 333 12.37 13.97 -11.04
CA LEU A 333 11.48 12.82 -11.18
C LEU A 333 11.74 11.97 -12.44
N PRO A 334 11.89 12.52 -13.66
CA PRO A 334 12.10 11.70 -14.85
C PRO A 334 13.38 10.87 -14.78
N MET A 335 14.47 11.43 -14.24
CA MET A 335 15.74 10.74 -14.12
C MET A 335 15.68 9.68 -13.01
N MET A 336 15.12 10.01 -11.85
CA MET A 336 14.92 9.05 -10.77
C MET A 336 14.04 7.87 -11.20
N ALA A 337 12.97 8.12 -11.97
CA ALA A 337 12.07 7.09 -12.48
C ALA A 337 12.72 6.15 -13.51
N ALA A 338 13.81 6.57 -14.16
CA ALA A 338 14.53 5.82 -15.18
C ALA A 338 15.86 5.22 -14.71
N ARG A 339 16.33 5.57 -13.50
CA ARG A 339 17.60 5.09 -12.94
C ARG A 339 17.58 3.57 -12.79
N THR A 340 18.54 2.90 -13.40
CA THR A 340 18.70 1.43 -13.38
C THR A 340 20.17 1.06 -13.24
N SER A 341 20.46 -0.23 -13.05
CA SER A 341 21.83 -0.77 -12.99
C SER A 341 22.64 -0.55 -14.28
N ALA A 342 22.05 -0.01 -15.34
CA ALA A 342 22.74 0.40 -16.56
C ALA A 342 23.80 1.50 -16.32
N GLU A 343 23.68 2.27 -15.24
CA GLU A 343 24.65 3.31 -14.85
C GLU A 343 25.94 2.74 -14.22
N GLY A 344 25.94 1.46 -13.83
CA GLY A 344 27.11 0.79 -13.25
C GLY A 344 26.83 0.07 -11.93
N SER A 345 27.86 -0.59 -11.40
CA SER A 345 27.77 -1.41 -10.19
C SER A 345 27.43 -0.59 -8.95
N GLU A 346 27.99 0.62 -8.81
CA GLU A 346 27.73 1.51 -7.69
C GLU A 346 26.24 1.91 -7.63
N THR A 347 25.67 2.34 -8.76
CA THR A 347 24.23 2.61 -8.87
C THR A 347 23.42 1.36 -8.56
N SER A 348 23.84 0.18 -9.02
CA SER A 348 23.14 -1.08 -8.74
C SER A 348 23.09 -1.40 -7.24
N THR A 349 24.20 -1.22 -6.52
CA THR A 349 24.26 -1.42 -5.06
C THR A 349 23.39 -0.38 -4.34
N TRP A 350 23.43 0.88 -4.76
CA TRP A 350 22.57 1.92 -4.19
C TRP A 350 21.08 1.63 -4.43
N LEU A 351 20.71 1.21 -5.64
CA LEU A 351 19.34 0.82 -5.98
C LEU A 351 18.87 -0.35 -5.13
N GLN A 352 19.73 -1.34 -4.87
CA GLN A 352 19.41 -2.48 -4.00
C GLN A 352 19.06 -2.02 -2.58
N SER A 353 19.86 -1.13 -1.99
CA SER A 353 19.65 -0.66 -0.61
C SER A 353 18.53 0.36 -0.44
N TRP A 354 18.12 1.03 -1.53
CA TRP A 354 17.12 2.09 -1.51
C TRP A 354 15.94 1.80 -2.43
N THR A 355 16.05 2.18 -3.70
CA THR A 355 14.90 2.24 -4.63
C THR A 355 14.23 0.89 -4.86
N VAL A 356 15.00 -0.17 -5.14
CA VAL A 356 14.46 -1.51 -5.38
C VAL A 356 13.98 -2.15 -4.08
N PHE A 357 14.68 -1.90 -2.96
CA PHE A 357 14.17 -2.29 -1.64
C PHE A 357 12.79 -1.68 -1.39
N TYR A 358 12.62 -0.38 -1.58
CA TYR A 358 11.33 0.30 -1.43
C TYR A 358 10.28 -0.26 -2.38
N TRP A 359 10.59 -0.44 -3.67
CA TRP A 359 9.62 -1.04 -4.61
C TRP A 359 9.19 -2.44 -4.20
N ALA A 360 10.11 -3.29 -3.79
CA ALA A 360 9.81 -4.61 -3.27
C ALA A 360 8.93 -4.54 -2.00
N TRP A 361 9.31 -3.69 -1.05
CA TRP A 361 8.58 -3.50 0.19
C TRP A 361 7.15 -3.00 -0.07
N TRP A 362 6.97 -1.99 -0.91
CA TRP A 362 5.67 -1.44 -1.26
C TRP A 362 4.80 -2.46 -1.99
N LEU A 363 5.35 -3.19 -2.98
CA LEU A 363 4.65 -4.27 -3.68
C LEU A 363 4.17 -5.36 -2.72
N SER A 364 5.02 -5.75 -1.77
CA SER A 364 4.72 -6.79 -0.79
C SER A 364 3.59 -6.41 0.17
N TRP A 365 3.41 -5.11 0.43
CA TRP A 365 2.36 -4.57 1.31
C TRP A 365 1.00 -4.34 0.63
N THR A 366 0.96 -4.41 -0.70
CA THR A 366 -0.26 -4.06 -1.46
C THR A 366 -1.51 -4.87 -1.13
N PRO A 367 -1.48 -6.19 -0.80
CA PRO A 367 -2.73 -6.88 -0.49
C PRO A 367 -3.40 -6.30 0.75
N PHE A 368 -2.59 -5.94 1.76
CA PHE A 368 -3.04 -5.32 2.99
C PHE A 368 -3.56 -3.89 2.74
N VAL A 369 -2.71 -3.01 2.22
CA VAL A 369 -3.05 -1.60 2.04
C VAL A 369 -4.17 -1.43 1.00
N GLY A 370 -4.14 -2.21 -0.09
CA GLY A 370 -5.15 -2.19 -1.13
C GLY A 370 -6.54 -2.56 -0.62
N MET A 371 -6.66 -3.60 0.22
CA MET A 371 -7.95 -3.95 0.84
C MET A 371 -8.48 -2.87 1.77
N PHE A 372 -7.62 -2.26 2.58
CA PHE A 372 -8.02 -1.16 3.45
C PHE A 372 -8.54 0.04 2.64
N ILE A 373 -7.77 0.49 1.66
CA ILE A 373 -8.12 1.63 0.81
C ILE A 373 -9.39 1.34 0.00
N ALA A 374 -9.56 0.11 -0.50
CA ALA A 374 -10.77 -0.30 -1.20
C ALA A 374 -11.99 -0.11 -0.30
N ARG A 375 -11.94 -0.62 0.94
CA ARG A 375 -13.06 -0.59 1.88
C ARG A 375 -13.54 0.82 2.20
N ILE A 376 -12.63 1.74 2.46
CA ILE A 376 -12.99 3.12 2.81
C ILE A 376 -13.44 3.95 1.60
N SER A 377 -13.32 3.43 0.37
CA SER A 377 -13.56 4.19 -0.86
C SER A 377 -14.81 3.79 -1.64
N ARG A 378 -15.71 3.01 -1.02
CA ARG A 378 -17.01 2.64 -1.61
C ARG A 378 -17.83 3.87 -2.01
N GLY A 379 -18.43 3.83 -3.20
CA GLY A 379 -19.24 4.91 -3.77
C GLY A 379 -18.44 6.09 -4.35
N ARG A 380 -17.10 6.05 -4.30
CA ARG A 380 -16.25 7.07 -4.95
C ARG A 380 -16.04 6.75 -6.42
N THR A 381 -15.84 7.77 -7.25
CA THR A 381 -15.38 7.55 -8.63
C THR A 381 -13.91 7.15 -8.68
N ILE A 382 -13.49 6.43 -9.73
CA ILE A 382 -12.07 6.09 -9.95
C ILE A 382 -11.17 7.34 -9.89
N ARG A 383 -11.61 8.46 -10.44
CA ARG A 383 -10.83 9.72 -10.39
C ARG A 383 -10.66 10.23 -8.97
N GLN A 384 -11.75 10.27 -8.19
CA GLN A 384 -11.69 10.68 -6.79
C GLN A 384 -10.77 9.74 -5.99
N PHE A 385 -10.96 8.43 -6.15
CA PHE A 385 -10.13 7.39 -5.54
C PHE A 385 -8.65 7.64 -5.80
N VAL A 386 -8.24 7.67 -7.07
CA VAL A 386 -6.82 7.81 -7.44
C VAL A 386 -6.25 9.13 -6.92
N SER A 387 -7.00 10.24 -7.05
CA SER A 387 -6.54 11.55 -6.60
C SER A 387 -6.31 11.59 -5.09
N GLY A 388 -7.23 11.03 -4.29
CA GLY A 388 -7.05 11.01 -2.83
C GLY A 388 -5.96 10.06 -2.38
N VAL A 389 -5.89 8.85 -2.96
CA VAL A 389 -4.86 7.86 -2.63
C VAL A 389 -3.46 8.40 -2.91
N LEU A 390 -3.27 9.12 -4.02
CA LEU A 390 -1.98 9.70 -4.37
C LEU A 390 -1.67 10.94 -3.53
N LEU A 391 -2.58 11.92 -3.47
CA LEU A 391 -2.25 13.26 -2.98
C LEU A 391 -2.25 13.36 -1.45
N VAL A 392 -3.22 12.74 -0.77
CA VAL A 392 -3.37 12.89 0.68
C VAL A 392 -2.13 12.36 1.40
N PRO A 393 -1.70 11.10 1.18
CA PRO A 393 -0.57 10.57 1.91
C PRO A 393 0.76 11.15 1.42
N SER A 394 0.89 11.51 0.14
CA SER A 394 2.09 12.19 -0.37
C SER A 394 2.32 13.53 0.33
N LEU A 395 1.25 14.28 0.66
CA LEU A 395 1.35 15.52 1.42
C LEU A 395 1.81 15.25 2.87
N VAL A 396 1.34 14.17 3.49
CA VAL A 396 1.80 13.76 4.83
C VAL A 396 3.28 13.45 4.81
N SER A 397 3.74 12.62 3.85
CA SER A 397 5.16 12.30 3.69
C SER A 397 5.98 13.57 3.45
N LEU A 398 5.53 14.47 2.56
CA LEU A 398 6.21 15.74 2.30
C LEU A 398 6.43 16.55 3.59
N VAL A 399 5.37 16.77 4.36
CA VAL A 399 5.45 17.53 5.61
C VAL A 399 6.34 16.81 6.63
N TRP A 400 6.18 15.49 6.76
CA TRP A 400 6.96 14.68 7.70
C TRP A 400 8.47 14.75 7.41
N PHE A 401 8.88 14.51 6.17
CA PHE A 401 10.30 14.56 5.80
C PHE A 401 10.86 15.98 5.85
N CYS A 402 10.07 17.01 5.54
CA CYS A 402 10.52 18.39 5.72
C CYS A 402 10.77 18.71 7.20
N ILE A 403 9.93 18.21 8.12
CA ILE A 403 10.11 18.41 9.56
C ILE A 403 11.32 17.64 10.09
N PHE A 404 11.29 16.31 9.98
CA PHE A 404 12.29 15.45 10.61
C PHE A 404 13.61 15.43 9.84
N GLY A 405 13.55 15.20 8.53
CA GLY A 405 14.73 15.23 7.67
C GLY A 405 15.36 16.61 7.59
N GLY A 406 14.54 17.66 7.49
CA GLY A 406 15.01 19.04 7.52
C GLY A 406 15.71 19.41 8.83
N ALA A 407 15.12 19.03 9.97
CA ALA A 407 15.75 19.23 11.28
C ALA A 407 17.09 18.50 11.40
N ALA A 408 17.18 17.25 10.94
CA ALA A 408 18.42 16.48 10.99
C ALA A 408 19.51 17.04 10.06
N ILE A 409 19.15 17.46 8.85
CA ILE A 409 20.08 18.11 7.90
C ILE A 409 20.64 19.42 8.49
N ASP A 410 19.80 20.22 9.14
CA ASP A 410 20.23 21.46 9.79
C ASP A 410 21.21 21.18 10.94
N LEU A 411 20.90 20.19 11.79
CA LEU A 411 21.80 19.76 12.86
C LEU A 411 23.14 19.27 12.31
N GLN A 412 23.14 18.42 11.28
CA GLN A 412 24.36 17.96 10.61
C GLN A 412 25.19 19.12 10.08
N ARG A 413 24.54 20.13 9.46
CA ARG A 413 25.21 21.35 8.98
C ARG A 413 25.77 22.20 10.10
N SER A 414 25.11 22.22 11.25
CA SER A 414 25.54 22.99 12.42
C SER A 414 26.68 22.33 13.21
N GLY A 415 27.09 21.11 12.84
CA GLY A 415 28.23 20.40 13.41
C GLY A 415 27.88 19.22 14.33
N THR A 416 26.59 18.90 14.50
CA THR A 416 26.16 17.68 15.20
C THR A 416 26.32 16.49 14.25
N ASP A 417 27.26 15.59 14.51
CA ASP A 417 27.49 14.44 13.64
C ASP A 417 26.45 13.34 13.86
N LEU A 418 25.28 13.51 13.23
CA LEU A 418 24.19 12.53 13.23
C LEU A 418 24.46 11.41 12.23
N ALA A 419 25.13 11.71 11.12
CA ALA A 419 25.46 10.72 10.09
C ALA A 419 26.47 9.67 10.58
N GLY A 420 27.38 10.05 11.47
CA GLY A 420 28.34 9.16 12.12
C GLY A 420 27.77 8.27 13.23
N ALA A 421 26.45 8.31 13.48
CA ALA A 421 25.81 7.46 14.48
C ALA A 421 25.96 5.96 14.18
N SER A 422 25.87 5.11 15.21
CA SER A 422 26.13 3.66 15.15
C SER A 422 25.16 2.87 14.25
N GLY A 423 24.10 3.49 13.75
CA GLY A 423 23.10 2.87 12.86
C GLY A 423 22.07 3.89 12.39
N VAL A 424 21.33 3.57 11.33
CA VAL A 424 20.28 4.47 10.79
C VAL A 424 19.10 4.60 11.76
N GLU A 425 18.85 3.55 12.55
CA GLU A 425 17.83 3.49 13.59
C GLU A 425 18.08 4.45 14.75
N SER A 426 19.33 4.82 15.03
CA SER A 426 19.68 5.73 16.14
C SER A 426 19.56 7.21 15.76
N GLN A 427 19.58 7.54 14.47
CA GLN A 427 19.63 8.93 13.98
C GLN A 427 18.40 9.76 14.38
N LEU A 428 17.22 9.14 14.45
CA LEU A 428 16.02 9.82 14.96
C LEU A 428 16.20 10.23 16.43
N PHE A 429 16.73 9.33 17.27
CA PHE A 429 16.94 9.62 18.67
C PHE A 429 18.06 10.65 18.88
N GLY A 430 19.17 10.55 18.12
CA GLY A 430 20.22 11.56 18.12
C GLY A 430 19.73 12.94 17.69
N THR A 431 18.77 13.00 16.74
CA THR A 431 18.09 14.27 16.38
C THR A 431 17.28 14.82 17.55
N LEU A 432 16.58 13.96 18.30
CA LEU A 432 15.78 14.37 19.46
C LEU A 432 16.64 14.82 20.64
N GLU A 433 17.86 14.29 20.79
CA GLU A 433 18.83 14.70 21.82
C GLU A 433 19.24 16.18 21.70
N ALA A 434 19.18 16.75 20.50
CA ALA A 434 19.44 18.16 20.29
C ALA A 434 18.33 19.08 20.81
N TYR A 435 17.18 18.54 21.22
CA TYR A 435 16.01 19.30 21.67
C TYR A 435 15.69 19.07 23.17
N PRO A 436 15.07 20.07 23.85
CA PRO A 436 14.60 19.90 25.23
C PRO A 436 13.64 18.70 25.37
N LEU A 437 13.63 18.04 26.53
CA LEU A 437 12.78 16.86 26.78
C LEU A 437 13.09 15.65 25.88
N ALA A 438 14.33 15.54 25.36
CA ALA A 438 14.81 14.44 24.53
C ALA A 438 14.36 13.06 25.02
N THR A 439 14.58 12.75 26.31
CA THR A 439 14.18 11.45 26.89
C THR A 439 12.67 11.20 26.77
N VAL A 440 11.83 12.23 27.00
CA VAL A 440 10.38 12.11 26.86
C VAL A 440 10.00 11.89 25.40
N ALA A 441 10.60 12.64 24.47
CA ALA A 441 10.36 12.47 23.05
C ALA A 441 10.79 11.06 22.57
N SER A 442 11.95 10.56 23.01
CA SER A 442 12.43 9.20 22.71
C SER A 442 11.50 8.12 23.25
N MET A 443 10.96 8.29 24.47
CA MET A 443 9.93 7.38 25.01
C MET A 443 8.64 7.41 24.17
N VAL A 444 8.23 8.59 23.70
CA VAL A 444 7.07 8.72 22.79
C VAL A 444 7.33 8.01 21.47
N VAL A 445 8.54 8.14 20.88
CA VAL A 445 8.93 7.40 19.67
C VAL A 445 8.85 5.90 19.88
N MET A 446 9.42 5.37 20.97
CA MET A 446 9.34 3.93 21.26
C MET A 446 7.90 3.45 21.42
N LEU A 447 7.04 4.24 22.08
CA LEU A 447 5.62 3.94 22.23
C LEU A 447 4.89 3.97 20.89
N LEU A 448 5.12 4.98 20.05
CA LEU A 448 4.57 5.09 18.70
C LEU A 448 4.92 3.84 17.86
N VAL A 449 6.19 3.46 17.85
CA VAL A 449 6.66 2.30 17.10
C VAL A 449 6.05 1.01 17.64
N ALA A 450 5.93 0.84 18.96
CA ALA A 450 5.29 -0.32 19.57
C ALA A 450 3.80 -0.42 19.21
N ILE A 451 3.08 0.70 19.20
CA ILE A 451 1.66 0.74 18.79
C ILE A 451 1.53 0.42 17.29
N PHE A 452 2.38 1.00 16.43
CA PHE A 452 2.39 0.67 15.01
C PHE A 452 2.73 -0.80 14.74
N PHE A 453 3.64 -1.38 15.53
CA PHE A 453 3.99 -2.79 15.43
C PHE A 453 2.75 -3.66 15.70
N VAL A 454 2.08 -3.44 16.83
CA VAL A 454 0.92 -4.23 17.23
C VAL A 454 -0.24 -4.07 16.26
N SER A 455 -0.58 -2.82 15.89
CA SER A 455 -1.68 -2.54 14.96
C SER A 455 -1.40 -3.00 13.53
N GLY A 456 -0.16 -2.85 13.06
CA GLY A 456 0.26 -3.33 11.74
C GLY A 456 0.28 -4.85 11.64
N ALA A 457 0.80 -5.55 12.66
CA ALA A 457 0.77 -7.00 12.74
C ALA A 457 -0.67 -7.55 12.75
N ASP A 458 -1.57 -6.89 13.47
CA ASP A 458 -3.00 -7.25 13.49
C ASP A 458 -3.64 -7.15 12.12
N ALA A 459 -3.49 -6.00 11.47
CA ALA A 459 -4.12 -5.77 10.18
C ALA A 459 -3.57 -6.69 9.08
N ALA A 460 -2.25 -6.96 9.07
CA ALA A 460 -1.63 -7.92 8.15
C ALA A 460 -2.12 -9.36 8.39
N SER A 461 -2.27 -9.76 9.64
CA SER A 461 -2.74 -11.10 10.03
C SER A 461 -4.19 -11.36 9.63
N ILE A 462 -5.06 -10.37 9.78
CA ILE A 462 -6.45 -10.41 9.31
C ILE A 462 -6.50 -10.57 7.78
N VAL A 463 -5.62 -9.88 7.05
CA VAL A 463 -5.55 -9.97 5.59
C VAL A 463 -5.09 -11.34 5.13
N MET A 464 -4.01 -11.89 5.71
CA MET A 464 -3.58 -13.25 5.40
C MET A 464 -4.64 -14.29 5.78
N GLY A 465 -5.36 -14.07 6.89
CA GLY A 465 -6.51 -14.89 7.27
C GLY A 465 -7.65 -14.84 6.25
N THR A 466 -8.00 -13.65 5.77
CA THR A 466 -9.03 -13.43 4.73
C THR A 466 -8.69 -14.21 3.47
N LEU A 467 -7.44 -14.11 2.99
CA LEU A 467 -6.96 -14.82 1.81
C LEU A 467 -6.89 -16.34 2.03
N SER A 468 -6.58 -16.79 3.26
CA SER A 468 -6.56 -18.20 3.63
C SER A 468 -7.95 -18.83 3.78
N GLU A 469 -8.97 -18.01 4.03
CA GLU A 469 -10.35 -18.42 4.29
C GLU A 469 -11.31 -17.91 3.21
N ARG A 470 -10.88 -17.98 1.93
CA ARG A 470 -11.72 -17.78 0.73
C ARG A 470 -12.36 -16.38 0.64
N GLY A 471 -11.68 -15.35 1.16
CA GLY A 471 -12.14 -13.96 1.08
C GLY A 471 -13.20 -13.59 2.13
N THR A 472 -13.28 -14.35 3.24
CA THR A 472 -14.14 -14.00 4.38
C THR A 472 -13.76 -12.64 4.99
N GLN A 473 -14.75 -11.85 5.39
CA GLN A 473 -14.52 -10.56 6.06
C GLN A 473 -14.05 -10.72 7.50
N GLU A 474 -14.39 -11.84 8.12
CA GLU A 474 -14.09 -12.18 9.51
C GLU A 474 -13.38 -13.54 9.53
N PRO A 475 -12.05 -13.57 9.33
CA PRO A 475 -11.30 -14.82 9.40
C PRO A 475 -11.25 -15.37 10.81
N SER A 476 -11.11 -16.68 10.95
CA SER A 476 -11.04 -17.32 12.25
C SER A 476 -9.81 -16.85 13.05
N ARG A 477 -9.99 -16.70 14.37
CA ARG A 477 -8.92 -16.24 15.28
C ARG A 477 -7.67 -17.13 15.21
N ALA A 478 -7.85 -18.44 15.01
CA ALA A 478 -6.73 -19.37 14.90
C ALA A 478 -5.83 -19.06 13.68
N THR A 479 -6.44 -18.79 12.53
CA THR A 479 -5.71 -18.42 11.31
C THR A 479 -4.99 -17.08 11.48
N VAL A 480 -5.65 -16.09 12.08
CA VAL A 480 -5.05 -14.78 12.38
C VAL A 480 -3.85 -14.91 13.33
N VAL A 481 -4.00 -15.66 14.42
CA VAL A 481 -2.90 -15.90 15.37
C VAL A 481 -1.73 -16.63 14.71
N PHE A 482 -1.99 -17.65 13.89
CA PHE A 482 -0.95 -18.36 13.16
C PHE A 482 -0.13 -17.41 12.29
N TRP A 483 -0.80 -16.60 11.46
CA TRP A 483 -0.12 -15.68 10.55
C TRP A 483 0.64 -14.57 11.27
N GLY A 484 0.10 -14.06 12.37
CA GLY A 484 0.79 -13.02 13.12
C GLY A 484 2.01 -13.54 13.88
N VAL A 485 1.95 -14.73 14.47
CA VAL A 485 3.13 -15.39 15.05
C VAL A 485 4.16 -15.71 13.97
N ALA A 486 3.73 -16.23 12.81
CA ALA A 486 4.62 -16.49 11.69
C ALA A 486 5.31 -15.20 11.21
N THR A 487 4.59 -14.07 11.14
CA THR A 487 5.16 -12.78 10.73
C THR A 487 6.24 -12.30 11.69
N GLY A 488 5.97 -12.36 13.01
CA GLY A 488 6.97 -12.01 14.03
C GLY A 488 8.20 -12.92 13.98
N ALA A 489 7.99 -14.23 13.80
CA ALA A 489 9.07 -15.18 13.66
C ALA A 489 9.90 -14.94 12.38
N VAL A 490 9.26 -14.61 11.25
CA VAL A 490 9.96 -14.27 10.00
C VAL A 490 10.76 -12.99 10.18
N ALA A 491 10.22 -11.97 10.84
CA ALA A 491 10.95 -10.73 11.15
C ALA A 491 12.22 -11.02 11.97
N ALA A 492 12.11 -11.88 12.99
CA ALA A 492 13.27 -12.30 13.79
C ALA A 492 14.32 -13.03 12.93
N VAL A 493 13.90 -13.99 12.09
CA VAL A 493 14.82 -14.71 11.18
C VAL A 493 15.50 -13.76 10.20
N MET A 494 14.77 -12.83 9.59
CA MET A 494 15.32 -11.86 8.64
C MET A 494 16.39 -10.97 9.28
N LEU A 495 16.17 -10.54 10.52
CA LEU A 495 17.15 -9.76 11.29
C LEU A 495 18.38 -10.59 11.66
N LEU A 496 18.19 -11.84 12.09
CA LEU A 496 19.30 -12.75 12.41
C LEU A 496 20.17 -13.07 11.19
N VAL A 497 19.57 -13.15 10.00
CA VAL A 497 20.30 -13.35 8.73
C VAL A 497 21.25 -12.20 8.41
N GLY A 498 20.91 -10.96 8.82
CA GLY A 498 21.78 -9.81 8.60
C GLY A 498 23.02 -9.76 9.49
N GLY A 499 23.09 -10.61 10.54
CA GLY A 499 24.21 -10.62 11.48
C GLY A 499 24.37 -9.25 12.16
N ASP A 500 25.57 -8.67 12.05
CA ASP A 500 25.90 -7.35 12.59
C ASP A 500 25.18 -6.21 11.84
N GLN A 501 24.73 -6.46 10.61
CA GLN A 501 23.94 -5.52 9.80
C GLN A 501 22.54 -6.06 9.59
N ALA A 502 21.77 -6.14 10.67
CA ALA A 502 20.43 -6.74 10.68
C ALA A 502 19.49 -6.17 9.58
N LEU A 503 19.62 -4.88 9.26
CA LEU A 503 18.89 -4.23 8.17
C LEU A 503 19.13 -4.87 6.79
N THR A 504 20.37 -5.28 6.49
CA THR A 504 20.73 -5.89 5.21
C THR A 504 19.98 -7.21 4.98
N GLY A 505 19.83 -8.01 6.05
CA GLY A 505 19.05 -9.25 6.00
C GLY A 505 17.58 -9.01 5.68
N LEU A 506 16.98 -8.00 6.32
CA LEU A 506 15.60 -7.56 6.03
C LEU A 506 15.45 -7.16 4.56
N GLN A 507 16.29 -6.24 4.07
CA GLN A 507 16.20 -5.72 2.70
C GLN A 507 16.35 -6.85 1.67
N THR A 508 17.34 -7.72 1.86
CA THR A 508 17.66 -8.83 0.95
C THR A 508 16.48 -9.77 0.78
N ILE A 509 15.94 -10.28 1.90
CA ILE A 509 14.85 -11.26 1.86
C ILE A 509 13.56 -10.63 1.31
N THR A 510 13.28 -9.36 1.64
CA THR A 510 12.11 -8.63 1.11
C THR A 510 12.16 -8.51 -0.41
N ILE A 511 13.31 -8.16 -0.99
CA ILE A 511 13.45 -8.02 -2.46
C ILE A 511 13.20 -9.36 -3.15
N VAL A 512 13.85 -10.42 -2.68
CA VAL A 512 13.71 -11.77 -3.25
C VAL A 512 12.27 -12.27 -3.13
N ALA A 513 11.64 -12.09 -1.97
CA ALA A 513 10.27 -12.53 -1.73
C ALA A 513 9.23 -11.76 -2.56
N ALA A 514 9.48 -10.49 -2.87
CA ALA A 514 8.55 -9.66 -3.64
C ALA A 514 8.56 -9.97 -5.15
N LEU A 515 9.67 -10.48 -5.69
CA LEU A 515 9.85 -10.65 -7.15
C LEU A 515 8.69 -11.40 -7.84
N PRO A 516 8.22 -12.57 -7.36
CA PRO A 516 7.11 -13.28 -8.00
C PRO A 516 5.82 -12.45 -8.01
N PHE A 517 5.60 -11.66 -6.96
CA PHE A 517 4.40 -10.85 -6.81
C PHE A 517 4.39 -9.62 -7.72
N VAL A 518 5.55 -9.14 -8.18
CA VAL A 518 5.63 -8.09 -9.22
C VAL A 518 4.91 -8.52 -10.50
N VAL A 519 5.08 -9.78 -10.91
CA VAL A 519 4.42 -10.32 -12.11
C VAL A 519 2.90 -10.38 -11.91
N VAL A 520 2.44 -10.76 -10.72
CA VAL A 520 1.02 -10.73 -10.35
C VAL A 520 0.49 -9.31 -10.46
N MET A 521 1.21 -8.32 -9.92
CA MET A 521 0.81 -6.92 -9.96
C MET A 521 0.66 -6.38 -11.39
N VAL A 522 1.58 -6.70 -12.29
CA VAL A 522 1.46 -6.33 -13.71
C VAL A 522 0.24 -6.99 -14.34
N GLY A 523 0.03 -8.29 -14.09
CA GLY A 523 -1.15 -9.01 -14.56
C GLY A 523 -2.47 -8.42 -14.03
N LEU A 524 -2.49 -7.95 -12.79
CA LEU A 524 -3.64 -7.32 -12.15
C LEU A 524 -4.01 -6.00 -12.83
N ALA A 525 -3.01 -5.17 -13.19
CA ALA A 525 -3.25 -3.94 -13.93
C ALA A 525 -3.89 -4.21 -15.31
N VAL A 526 -3.43 -5.25 -16.01
CA VAL A 526 -4.01 -5.67 -17.30
C VAL A 526 -5.44 -6.21 -17.12
N ALA A 527 -5.68 -7.01 -16.07
CA ALA A 527 -6.99 -7.54 -15.76
C ALA A 527 -8.00 -6.43 -15.48
N LEU A 528 -7.60 -5.44 -14.69
CA LEU A 528 -8.40 -4.28 -14.36
C LEU A 528 -8.82 -3.50 -15.61
N VAL A 529 -7.90 -3.19 -16.53
CA VAL A 529 -8.26 -2.48 -17.77
C VAL A 529 -9.24 -3.29 -18.62
N ARG A 530 -9.03 -4.60 -18.72
CA ARG A 530 -9.93 -5.47 -19.49
C ARG A 530 -11.34 -5.45 -18.90
N ASP A 531 -11.46 -5.44 -17.57
CA ASP A 531 -12.74 -5.36 -16.86
C ASP A 531 -13.42 -4.00 -17.04
N LEU A 532 -12.66 -2.91 -16.86
CA LEU A 532 -13.20 -1.55 -16.98
C LEU A 532 -13.72 -1.27 -18.40
N ARG A 533 -13.14 -1.89 -19.43
CA ARG A 533 -13.59 -1.74 -20.82
C ARG A 533 -14.99 -2.31 -21.07
N THR A 534 -15.44 -3.26 -20.26
CA THR A 534 -16.77 -3.90 -20.34
C THR A 534 -17.71 -3.40 -19.24
N ASP A 535 -17.34 -2.34 -18.51
CA ASP A 535 -18.22 -1.71 -17.54
C ASP A 535 -19.51 -1.17 -18.21
N PRO A 536 -20.69 -1.30 -17.58
CA PRO A 536 -21.94 -0.78 -18.13
C PRO A 536 -21.86 0.69 -18.54
N LEU A 537 -21.14 1.53 -17.80
CA LEU A 537 -20.97 2.94 -18.12
C LEU A 537 -20.16 3.14 -19.41
N MET A 538 -19.16 2.28 -19.66
CA MET A 538 -18.38 2.29 -20.90
C MET A 538 -19.18 1.75 -22.08
N VAL A 539 -19.95 0.68 -21.88
CA VAL A 539 -20.81 0.09 -22.91
C VAL A 539 -21.91 1.07 -23.31
N ARG A 540 -22.62 1.66 -22.34
CA ARG A 540 -23.65 2.69 -22.55
C ARG A 540 -23.13 3.86 -23.38
N ARG A 541 -21.91 4.32 -23.08
CA ARG A 541 -21.31 5.44 -23.80
C ARG A 541 -20.99 5.11 -25.25
N ARG A 542 -20.48 3.91 -25.54
CA ARG A 542 -20.21 3.47 -26.92
C ARG A 542 -21.50 3.30 -27.70
N TYR A 543 -22.45 2.58 -27.10
CA TYR A 543 -23.77 2.36 -27.70
C TYR A 543 -24.49 3.67 -28.01
N ALA A 544 -24.48 4.63 -27.08
CA ALA A 544 -25.08 5.95 -27.31
C ALA A 544 -24.40 6.72 -28.44
N ALA A 545 -23.07 6.69 -28.52
CA ALA A 545 -22.33 7.37 -29.60
C ALA A 545 -22.65 6.75 -30.96
N GLU A 546 -22.60 5.42 -31.07
CA GLU A 546 -22.90 4.69 -32.30
C GLU A 546 -24.37 4.89 -32.73
N ALA A 547 -25.32 4.76 -31.79
CA ALA A 547 -26.74 4.92 -32.09
C ALA A 547 -27.08 6.35 -32.56
N VAL A 548 -26.52 7.38 -31.90
CA VAL A 548 -26.74 8.77 -32.31
C VAL A 548 -26.06 9.07 -33.63
N GLU A 549 -24.83 8.59 -33.85
CA GLU A 549 -24.12 8.78 -35.11
C GLU A 549 -24.88 8.16 -36.29
N GLN A 550 -25.32 6.91 -36.15
CA GLN A 550 -26.13 6.24 -37.18
C GLN A 550 -27.45 6.96 -37.43
N ALA A 551 -28.13 7.39 -36.37
CA ALA A 551 -29.39 8.12 -36.51
C ALA A 551 -29.20 9.49 -37.19
N VAL A 552 -28.09 10.18 -36.93
CA VAL A 552 -27.74 11.43 -37.62
C VAL A 552 -27.40 11.17 -39.09
N ILE A 553 -26.61 10.14 -39.40
CA ILE A 553 -26.28 9.78 -40.80
C ILE A 553 -27.55 9.44 -41.57
N ALA A 554 -28.42 8.58 -41.01
CA ALA A 554 -29.68 8.21 -41.64
C ALA A 554 -30.61 9.41 -41.80
N GLY A 555 -30.78 10.20 -40.74
CA GLY A 555 -31.62 11.41 -40.75
C GLY A 555 -31.19 12.42 -41.80
N VAL A 556 -29.89 12.73 -41.90
CA VAL A 556 -29.36 13.65 -42.93
C VAL A 556 -29.51 13.06 -44.34
N THR A 557 -29.31 11.75 -44.49
CA THR A 557 -29.41 11.08 -45.79
C THR A 557 -30.84 11.05 -46.32
N GLU A 558 -31.82 10.80 -45.46
CA GLU A 558 -33.23 10.63 -45.86
C GLU A 558 -34.03 11.94 -45.81
N HIS A 559 -33.67 12.86 -44.91
CA HIS A 559 -34.47 14.05 -44.58
C HIS A 559 -33.68 15.37 -44.61
N GLY A 560 -32.37 15.36 -44.93
CA GLY A 560 -31.55 16.56 -44.93
C GLY A 560 -31.45 17.19 -43.53
N ASP A 561 -31.63 18.52 -43.44
CA ASP A 561 -31.60 19.22 -42.15
C ASP A 561 -32.91 19.06 -41.34
N ASP A 562 -33.97 18.52 -41.95
CA ASP A 562 -35.32 18.45 -41.39
C ASP A 562 -35.59 17.10 -40.69
N PHE A 563 -34.75 16.71 -39.72
CA PHE A 563 -34.96 15.49 -38.93
C PHE A 563 -34.89 15.72 -37.41
N VAL A 564 -35.49 14.80 -36.65
CA VAL A 564 -35.45 14.78 -35.18
C VAL A 564 -35.10 13.39 -34.68
N LEU A 565 -34.40 13.31 -33.54
CA LEU A 565 -34.11 12.05 -32.86
C LEU A 565 -35.24 11.73 -31.87
N ALA A 566 -35.90 10.57 -32.05
CA ALA A 566 -36.92 10.05 -31.15
C ALA A 566 -36.53 8.66 -30.64
N VAL A 567 -36.88 8.35 -29.38
CA VAL A 567 -36.74 7.01 -28.80
C VAL A 567 -38.12 6.38 -28.77
N ASP A 568 -38.32 5.36 -29.59
CA ASP A 568 -39.59 4.62 -29.68
C ASP A 568 -39.35 3.11 -29.56
N ARG A 569 -40.40 2.34 -29.30
CA ARG A 569 -40.31 0.88 -29.30
C ARG A 569 -40.14 0.42 -30.74
N ASP A 570 -39.15 -0.44 -30.99
CA ASP A 570 -38.98 -1.09 -32.30
C ASP A 570 -40.30 -1.80 -32.69
N PRO A 571 -40.95 -1.41 -33.79
CA PRO A 571 -42.20 -2.03 -34.24
C PRO A 571 -42.05 -3.52 -34.58
N GLN A 572 -40.82 -4.00 -34.81
CA GLN A 572 -40.50 -5.39 -35.14
C GLN A 572 -40.08 -6.24 -33.92
N ALA A 573 -40.03 -5.67 -32.71
CA ALA A 573 -39.54 -6.33 -31.49
C ALA A 573 -40.58 -7.14 -30.69
#